data_AF-A0A9D7E4M0-F1
#
_entry.id   AF-A0A9D7E4M0-F1
#
_cell.length_a   1.000
_cell.length_b   1.000
_cell.length_c   1.000
_cell.angle_alpha   90.00
_cell.angle_beta   90.00
_cell.angle_gamma   90.00
#
_symmetry.space_group_name_H-M   'P 1'
#
loop_
_entity.id
_entity.type
_entity.pdbx_description
1 polymer ?
#
loop_
_entity_poly.entity_id
_entity_poly.type
_entity_poly.pdbx_seq_one_letter_code
_entity_poly.pdbx_strand_id
1 'polypeptide(L)'
;MSETDPLSGYGEVEWRIGANTGSYAVPFGTGTRSLPVTLDISSPGVGNGSFVLATYPTDPFATPNNRPLPAGVSALIDPVGSENAPNVLDRYWPVTTFNFTSAPTASLTFTYRDSEWNGGTNTIMESSLQAQHFNGVQWSQPPNGIANTTLNTLTTAQTGTFDFVWALVQGSTPLPVELLFFGAEANGDEVLCHWVTATEFDNDFFSVERSSGRHQLPRRRRSRRCW
;
A
#
# COMPACT_ATOMS: atom_id res chain seq x y z
N MET A 1 -18.88 -6.24 14.65
CA MET A 1 -17.90 -5.31 14.06
C MET A 1 -16.97 -6.17 13.22
N SER A 2 -16.76 -5.76 11.97
CA SER A 2 -16.21 -6.61 10.94
C SER A 2 -14.73 -6.31 10.75
N GLU A 3 -13.88 -7.23 11.20
CA GLU A 3 -12.46 -7.29 10.84
C GLU A 3 -12.23 -8.66 10.17
N THR A 4 -12.70 -8.82 8.93
CA THR A 4 -12.51 -10.07 8.16
C THR A 4 -11.48 -9.86 7.05
N ASP A 5 -10.72 -10.91 6.78
CA ASP A 5 -9.61 -10.90 5.83
C ASP A 5 -10.10 -11.10 4.37
N PRO A 6 -9.23 -10.95 3.35
CA PRO A 6 -9.64 -11.08 1.95
C PRO A 6 -9.98 -12.51 1.53
N LEU A 7 -9.54 -13.55 2.26
CA LEU A 7 -9.82 -14.95 1.91
C LEU A 7 -11.28 -15.30 2.18
N SER A 8 -11.85 -14.72 3.24
CA SER A 8 -13.26 -14.87 3.61
C SER A 8 -14.17 -13.81 3.00
N GLY A 9 -13.58 -12.78 2.39
CA GLY A 9 -14.24 -11.55 1.98
C GLY A 9 -14.26 -10.52 3.11
N TYR A 10 -14.05 -9.25 2.77
CA TYR A 10 -14.13 -8.16 3.73
C TYR A 10 -15.58 -7.96 4.17
N GLY A 11 -15.81 -7.76 5.47
CA GLY A 11 -17.07 -7.18 5.91
C GLY A 11 -16.86 -5.68 6.03
N GLU A 12 -17.56 -5.01 5.14
CA GLU A 12 -17.37 -3.60 4.81
C GLU A 12 -18.42 -2.74 5.49
N VAL A 13 -18.10 -1.46 5.66
CA VAL A 13 -19.05 -0.42 6.03
C VAL A 13 -19.16 0.56 4.86
N GLU A 14 -20.34 0.64 4.25
CA GLU A 14 -20.68 1.70 3.31
C GLU A 14 -21.17 2.94 4.09
N TRP A 15 -20.33 3.97 4.15
CA TRP A 15 -20.61 5.24 4.79
C TRP A 15 -21.08 6.27 3.76
N ARG A 16 -22.39 6.49 3.66
CA ARG A 16 -23.02 7.41 2.71
C ARG A 16 -22.91 8.84 3.21
N ILE A 17 -22.12 9.66 2.51
CA ILE A 17 -21.92 11.08 2.86
C ILE A 17 -22.53 12.05 1.85
N GLY A 18 -22.85 11.59 0.64
CA GLY A 18 -23.29 12.48 -0.44
C GLY A 18 -22.25 13.57 -0.71
N ALA A 19 -22.70 14.82 -0.85
CA ALA A 19 -21.82 15.99 -1.04
C ALA A 19 -21.52 16.74 0.28
N ASN A 20 -21.56 16.06 1.43
CA ASN A 20 -21.32 16.69 2.73
C ASN A 20 -19.83 16.71 3.09
N THR A 21 -19.39 17.79 3.72
CA THR A 21 -18.11 17.88 4.42
C THR A 21 -18.27 17.51 5.90
N GLY A 22 -17.17 17.44 6.65
CA GLY A 22 -17.18 17.17 8.08
C GLY A 22 -16.30 15.99 8.49
N SER A 23 -16.30 15.69 9.79
CA SER A 23 -15.53 14.61 10.39
C SER A 23 -16.46 13.42 10.69
N TYR A 24 -16.11 12.25 10.17
CA TYR A 24 -16.90 11.02 10.32
C TYR A 24 -16.01 9.89 10.85
N ALA A 25 -16.28 9.41 12.06
CA ALA A 25 -15.60 8.26 12.64
C ALA A 25 -16.36 6.97 12.27
N VAL A 26 -15.80 6.20 11.33
CA VAL A 26 -16.35 4.91 10.90
C VAL A 26 -15.92 3.86 11.94
N PRO A 27 -16.87 3.21 12.64
CA PRO A 27 -16.54 2.34 13.77
C PRO A 27 -16.09 0.96 13.31
N PHE A 28 -14.80 0.67 13.48
CA PHE A 28 -14.26 -0.69 13.46
C PHE A 28 -13.74 -1.09 14.84
N GLY A 29 -13.44 -2.37 15.01
CA GLY A 29 -12.89 -2.89 16.24
C GLY A 29 -13.38 -4.28 16.58
N THR A 30 -12.93 -4.75 17.74
CA THR A 30 -13.46 -5.94 18.40
C THR A 30 -14.41 -5.52 19.51
N GLY A 31 -15.26 -6.43 20.00
CA GLY A 31 -16.25 -6.09 21.04
C GLY A 31 -15.68 -5.41 22.29
N THR A 32 -14.37 -5.51 22.52
CA THR A 32 -13.65 -4.91 23.66
C THR A 32 -12.72 -3.75 23.26
N ARG A 33 -12.55 -3.44 21.97
CA ARG A 33 -11.55 -2.48 21.51
C ARG A 33 -11.98 -1.76 20.23
N SER A 34 -12.12 -0.44 20.33
CA SER A 34 -12.45 0.43 19.19
C SER A 34 -11.21 0.73 18.35
N LEU A 35 -11.37 0.69 17.03
CA LEU A 35 -10.35 1.00 16.02
C LEU A 35 -10.96 1.83 14.89
N PRO A 36 -11.48 3.04 15.16
CA PRO A 36 -12.17 3.80 14.14
C PRO A 36 -11.21 4.21 13.02
N VAL A 37 -11.77 4.35 11.82
CA VAL A 37 -11.16 5.13 10.74
C VAL A 37 -11.93 6.44 10.65
N THR A 38 -11.24 7.56 10.85
CA THR A 38 -11.87 8.88 10.75
C THR A 38 -11.64 9.47 9.37
N LEU A 39 -12.70 9.94 8.73
CA LEU A 39 -12.69 10.68 7.48
C LEU A 39 -12.92 12.17 7.79
N ASP A 40 -11.92 13.01 7.57
CA ASP A 40 -12.03 14.46 7.73
C ASP A 40 -12.17 15.12 6.35
N ILE A 41 -13.41 15.25 5.89
CA ILE A 41 -13.75 15.76 4.57
C ILE A 41 -13.66 17.29 4.55
N SER A 42 -12.68 17.83 3.83
CA SER A 42 -12.41 19.27 3.72
C SER A 42 -13.07 19.92 2.50
N SER A 43 -13.20 19.17 1.41
CA SER A 43 -13.90 19.58 0.19
C SER A 43 -14.92 18.51 -0.20
N PRO A 44 -16.17 18.88 -0.52
CA PRO A 44 -17.20 17.91 -0.87
C PRO A 44 -16.89 17.25 -2.21
N GLY A 45 -17.31 15.99 -2.35
CA GLY A 45 -17.38 15.32 -3.65
C GLY A 45 -18.61 15.76 -4.43
N VAL A 46 -18.69 15.37 -5.70
CA VAL A 46 -19.86 15.62 -6.56
C VAL A 46 -20.66 14.34 -6.73
N GLY A 47 -21.95 14.39 -6.38
CA GLY A 47 -22.87 13.26 -6.47
C GLY A 47 -23.41 12.82 -5.11
N ASN A 48 -24.08 11.67 -5.09
CA ASN A 48 -24.61 11.07 -3.86
C ASN A 48 -23.72 9.89 -3.42
N GLY A 49 -22.42 10.18 -3.23
CA GLY A 49 -21.40 9.16 -3.05
C GLY A 49 -21.25 8.64 -1.62
N SER A 50 -20.50 7.56 -1.50
CA SER A 50 -20.15 6.91 -0.25
C SER A 50 -18.68 6.51 -0.20
N PHE A 51 -18.18 6.32 1.01
CA PHE A 51 -16.95 5.57 1.24
C PHE A 51 -17.31 4.14 1.62
N VAL A 52 -16.61 3.16 1.08
CA VAL A 52 -16.70 1.76 1.48
C VAL A 52 -15.38 1.41 2.15
N LEU A 53 -15.44 1.08 3.44
CA LEU A 53 -14.26 0.85 4.25
C LEU A 53 -14.28 -0.55 4.85
N ALA A 54 -13.11 -1.14 4.97
CA ALA A 54 -12.85 -2.29 5.81
C ALA A 54 -11.52 -2.12 6.53
N THR A 55 -11.26 -2.98 7.52
CA THR A 55 -9.93 -3.17 8.09
C THR A 55 -9.77 -4.59 8.55
N TYR A 56 -8.55 -5.12 8.52
CA TYR A 56 -8.24 -6.42 9.11
C TYR A 56 -6.78 -6.46 9.57
N PRO A 57 -6.49 -7.13 10.70
CA PRO A 57 -5.13 -7.37 11.14
C PRO A 57 -4.52 -8.57 10.40
N THR A 58 -3.21 -8.67 10.45
CA THR A 58 -2.44 -9.85 10.03
C THR A 58 -1.72 -10.47 11.24
N ASP A 59 -1.22 -11.69 11.09
CA ASP A 59 -0.45 -12.35 12.17
C ASP A 59 0.96 -11.75 12.27
N PRO A 60 1.32 -11.09 13.38
CA PRO A 60 2.64 -10.47 13.55
C PRO A 60 3.78 -11.50 13.70
N PHE A 61 3.47 -12.76 14.03
CA PHE A 61 4.48 -13.80 14.32
C PHE A 61 4.78 -14.71 13.13
N ALA A 62 4.01 -14.60 12.04
CA ALA A 62 4.24 -15.39 10.83
C ALA A 62 5.57 -15.00 10.14
N THR A 63 6.12 -15.90 9.33
CA THR A 63 7.31 -15.61 8.51
C THR A 63 7.08 -16.06 7.07
N PRO A 64 6.89 -15.13 6.11
CA PRO A 64 6.82 -13.67 6.30
C PRO A 64 5.55 -13.24 7.06
N ASN A 65 5.64 -12.18 7.88
CA ASN A 65 4.48 -11.56 8.53
C ASN A 65 3.67 -10.75 7.50
N ASN A 66 2.62 -10.05 7.96
CA ASN A 66 1.73 -9.30 7.08
C ASN A 66 1.04 -10.16 6.00
N ARG A 67 0.49 -11.31 6.41
CA ARG A 67 -0.35 -12.17 5.56
C ARG A 67 -1.68 -12.50 6.24
N PRO A 68 -2.78 -12.73 5.48
CA PRO A 68 -2.87 -12.65 4.01
C PRO A 68 -2.73 -11.22 3.48
N LEU A 69 -2.23 -11.07 2.24
CA LEU A 69 -2.15 -9.77 1.57
C LEU A 69 -3.52 -9.34 1.07
N PRO A 70 -3.76 -8.02 0.94
CA PRO A 70 -4.95 -7.51 0.27
C PRO A 70 -5.03 -8.02 -1.17
N ALA A 71 -6.26 -8.20 -1.66
CA ALA A 71 -6.49 -8.58 -3.06
C ALA A 71 -5.76 -7.61 -4.01
N GLY A 72 -5.00 -8.17 -4.96
CA GLY A 72 -4.20 -7.40 -5.94
C GLY A 72 -2.81 -7.01 -5.48
N VAL A 73 -2.50 -7.09 -4.17
CA VAL A 73 -1.13 -6.88 -3.66
C VAL A 73 -0.37 -8.18 -3.77
N SER A 74 0.68 -8.21 -4.58
CA SER A 74 1.43 -9.43 -4.89
C SER A 74 2.55 -9.73 -3.88
N ALA A 75 3.18 -8.67 -3.34
CA ALA A 75 4.25 -8.78 -2.37
C ALA A 75 4.45 -7.47 -1.60
N LEU A 76 5.18 -7.55 -0.48
CA LEU A 76 5.69 -6.40 0.26
C LEU A 76 7.19 -6.36 0.12
N ILE A 77 7.65 -5.98 -1.06
CA ILE A 77 9.09 -5.82 -1.29
C ILE A 77 9.48 -4.40 -0.84
N ASP A 78 10.76 -4.08 -0.73
CA ASP A 78 11.27 -2.70 -0.57
C ASP A 78 11.85 -2.19 -1.91
N PRO A 79 12.30 -0.93 -2.04
CA PRO A 79 12.87 -0.41 -3.29
C PRO A 79 14.14 -1.12 -3.77
N VAL A 80 14.77 -1.96 -2.94
CA VAL A 80 15.97 -2.72 -3.27
C VAL A 80 15.71 -4.21 -3.50
N GLY A 81 14.45 -4.65 -3.49
CA GLY A 81 14.07 -6.04 -3.80
C GLY A 81 14.00 -7.00 -2.60
N SER A 82 14.09 -6.50 -1.36
CA SER A 82 14.03 -7.32 -0.15
C SER A 82 12.63 -7.35 0.45
N GLU A 83 12.29 -8.43 1.18
CA GLU A 83 11.03 -8.50 1.94
C GLU A 83 10.97 -7.39 2.99
N ASN A 84 9.90 -6.61 2.95
CA ASN A 84 9.70 -5.40 3.74
C ASN A 84 8.59 -5.55 4.79
N ALA A 85 7.93 -6.72 4.87
CA ALA A 85 6.88 -6.99 5.85
C ALA A 85 7.23 -6.60 7.32
N PRO A 86 8.47 -6.76 7.82
CA PRO A 86 8.85 -6.27 9.16
C PRO A 86 8.72 -4.74 9.37
N ASN A 87 8.64 -3.97 8.28
CA ASN A 87 8.53 -2.51 8.31
C ASN A 87 7.13 -2.01 7.92
N VAL A 88 6.18 -2.92 7.72
CA VAL A 88 4.78 -2.63 7.41
C VAL A 88 3.97 -2.98 8.65
N LEU A 89 3.07 -2.10 9.06
CA LEU A 89 2.16 -2.38 10.17
C LEU A 89 1.32 -3.62 9.84
N ASP A 90 1.08 -4.51 10.81
CA ASP A 90 0.29 -5.73 10.64
C ASP A 90 -1.23 -5.47 10.56
N ARG A 91 -1.63 -4.55 9.68
CA ARG A 91 -3.02 -4.17 9.42
C ARG A 91 -3.16 -3.45 8.08
N TYR A 92 -4.24 -3.76 7.38
CA TYR A 92 -4.64 -3.07 6.15
C TYR A 92 -5.99 -2.39 6.30
N TRP A 93 -6.19 -1.36 5.47
CA TRP A 93 -7.47 -0.68 5.33
C TRP A 93 -7.85 -0.58 3.86
N PRO A 94 -8.65 -1.53 3.34
CA PRO A 94 -9.37 -1.32 2.10
C PRO A 94 -10.27 -0.10 2.24
N VAL A 95 -10.08 0.89 1.38
CA VAL A 95 -10.89 2.10 1.34
C VAL A 95 -11.20 2.36 -0.12
N THR A 96 -12.47 2.38 -0.47
CA THR A 96 -12.90 2.72 -1.82
C THR A 96 -13.99 3.77 -1.77
N THR A 97 -14.19 4.46 -2.89
CA THR A 97 -15.31 5.41 -3.05
C THR A 97 -16.29 4.94 -4.11
N PHE A 98 -17.57 5.21 -3.88
CA PHE A 98 -18.65 4.79 -4.78
C PHE A 98 -19.60 5.96 -5.09
N ASN A 99 -20.13 6.00 -6.32
CA ASN A 99 -21.11 7.00 -6.78
C ASN A 99 -20.69 8.47 -6.68
N PHE A 100 -19.39 8.76 -6.76
CA PHE A 100 -18.88 10.10 -7.00
C PHE A 100 -18.52 10.29 -8.47
N THR A 101 -18.94 11.42 -9.06
CA THR A 101 -18.40 11.87 -10.35
C THR A 101 -17.06 12.59 -10.15
N SER A 102 -16.86 13.18 -8.98
CA SER A 102 -15.58 13.73 -8.52
C SER A 102 -15.45 13.42 -7.04
N ALA A 103 -14.37 12.76 -6.66
CA ALA A 103 -14.14 12.35 -5.28
C ALA A 103 -14.01 13.57 -4.35
N PRO A 104 -14.44 13.46 -3.07
CA PRO A 104 -14.16 14.48 -2.06
C PRO A 104 -12.65 14.60 -1.79
N THR A 105 -12.25 15.67 -1.12
CA THR A 105 -10.90 15.78 -0.54
C THR A 105 -11.00 15.54 0.95
N ALA A 106 -10.19 14.63 1.47
CA ALA A 106 -10.20 14.27 2.88
C ALA A 106 -8.81 13.86 3.39
N SER A 107 -8.58 14.00 4.69
CA SER A 107 -7.56 13.24 5.40
C SER A 107 -8.19 12.02 6.06
N LEU A 108 -7.44 10.93 6.15
CA LEU A 108 -7.85 9.72 6.86
C LEU A 108 -7.02 9.61 8.14
N THR A 109 -7.69 9.30 9.25
CA THR A 109 -7.00 8.92 10.49
C THR A 109 -7.25 7.45 10.77
N PHE A 110 -6.19 6.66 10.70
CA PHE A 110 -6.21 5.23 11.00
C PHE A 110 -5.87 5.01 12.48
N THR A 111 -6.64 4.17 13.17
CA THR A 111 -6.34 3.72 14.53
C THR A 111 -5.77 2.31 14.48
N TYR A 112 -4.67 2.06 15.21
CA TYR A 112 -3.97 0.77 15.23
C TYR A 112 -3.67 0.29 16.66
N ARG A 113 -3.08 -0.90 16.78
CA ARG A 113 -2.72 -1.54 18.05
C ARG A 113 -1.21 -1.59 18.24
N ASP A 114 -0.76 -1.54 19.49
CA ASP A 114 0.67 -1.71 19.81
C ASP A 114 1.24 -2.99 19.20
N SER A 115 0.52 -4.10 19.36
CA SER A 115 0.89 -5.41 18.84
C SER A 115 1.06 -5.47 17.32
N GLU A 116 0.55 -4.48 16.57
CA GLU A 116 0.64 -4.44 15.10
C GLU A 116 1.90 -3.71 14.61
N TRP A 117 2.61 -3.00 15.49
CA TRP A 117 3.90 -2.37 15.14
C TRP A 117 5.07 -2.88 15.99
N ASN A 118 4.83 -3.27 17.24
CA ASN A 118 5.87 -3.80 18.15
C ASN A 118 5.73 -5.30 18.47
N GLY A 119 4.76 -5.97 17.86
CA GLY A 119 4.58 -7.41 17.99
C GLY A 119 5.45 -8.20 17.01
N GLY A 120 5.69 -9.46 17.36
CA GLY A 120 6.23 -10.48 16.46
C GLY A 120 7.54 -10.10 15.77
N THR A 121 7.56 -10.12 14.44
CA THR A 121 8.77 -9.90 13.64
C THR A 121 9.00 -8.45 13.22
N ASN A 122 8.19 -7.50 13.70
CA ASN A 122 8.29 -6.10 13.28
C ASN A 122 9.56 -5.40 13.78
N THR A 123 10.07 -4.49 12.96
CA THR A 123 11.22 -3.61 13.23
C THR A 123 10.87 -2.13 13.11
N ILE A 124 9.58 -1.80 13.22
CA ILE A 124 9.03 -0.47 13.02
C ILE A 124 9.40 0.46 14.17
N MET A 125 9.93 1.64 13.84
CA MET A 125 9.94 2.79 14.74
C MET A 125 8.60 3.51 14.64
N GLU A 126 7.73 3.38 15.66
CA GLU A 126 6.34 3.87 15.61
C GLU A 126 6.21 5.34 15.20
N SER A 127 7.08 6.22 15.73
CA SER A 127 7.07 7.65 15.41
C SER A 127 7.40 7.97 13.95
N SER A 128 7.92 7.00 13.19
CA SER A 128 8.19 7.13 11.76
C SER A 128 7.12 6.51 10.87
N LEU A 129 6.03 5.99 11.44
CA LEU A 129 4.93 5.47 10.65
C LEU A 129 4.39 6.56 9.72
N GLN A 130 4.17 6.17 8.48
CA GLN A 130 3.58 6.95 7.40
C GLN A 130 2.65 6.05 6.59
N ALA A 131 1.69 6.61 5.89
CA ALA A 131 0.72 5.89 5.08
C ALA A 131 1.15 5.83 3.60
N GLN A 132 0.88 4.69 2.97
CA GLN A 132 0.82 4.53 1.53
C GLN A 132 -0.51 3.90 1.13
N HIS A 133 -1.04 4.27 -0.04
CA HIS A 133 -2.16 3.57 -0.65
C HIS A 133 -1.71 2.83 -1.90
N PHE A 134 -2.22 1.62 -2.08
CA PHE A 134 -2.06 0.82 -3.28
C PHE A 134 -3.24 1.08 -4.20
N ASN A 135 -3.00 1.58 -5.41
CA ASN A 135 -4.04 1.95 -6.37
C ASN A 135 -4.49 0.79 -7.29
N GLY A 136 -4.14 -0.44 -6.95
CA GLY A 136 -4.37 -1.62 -7.80
C GLY A 136 -3.19 -1.98 -8.70
N VAL A 137 -2.20 -1.08 -8.83
CA VAL A 137 -0.99 -1.27 -9.64
C VAL A 137 0.28 -0.94 -8.86
N GLN A 138 0.23 0.06 -7.99
CA GLN A 138 1.40 0.58 -7.30
C GLN A 138 1.06 1.20 -5.95
N TRP A 139 2.04 1.18 -5.04
CA TRP A 139 2.03 1.95 -3.80
C TRP A 139 2.37 3.42 -4.05
N SER A 140 1.61 4.32 -3.44
CA SER A 140 1.82 5.76 -3.55
C SER A 140 3.14 6.21 -2.96
N GLN A 141 3.81 7.17 -3.61
CA GLN A 141 5.09 7.72 -3.19
C GLN A 141 5.08 9.27 -3.17
N PRO A 142 5.79 9.91 -2.24
CA PRO A 142 6.36 9.32 -1.03
C PRO A 142 5.27 8.90 -0.03
N PRO A 143 5.58 8.00 0.94
CA PRO A 143 4.71 7.80 2.10
C PRO A 143 4.49 9.14 2.83
N ASN A 144 3.31 9.33 3.42
CA ASN A 144 2.95 10.60 4.06
C ASN A 144 2.12 10.41 5.33
N GLY A 145 1.86 11.50 6.04
CA GLY A 145 1.07 11.50 7.26
C GLY A 145 1.92 11.60 8.52
N ILE A 146 1.24 11.73 9.65
CA ILE A 146 1.84 11.99 10.96
C ILE A 146 1.28 10.98 11.95
N ALA A 147 2.18 10.21 12.59
CA ALA A 147 1.85 9.30 13.67
C ALA A 147 1.67 10.05 15.00
N ASN A 148 0.66 9.65 15.76
CA ASN A 148 0.46 10.02 17.15
C ASN A 148 0.62 8.77 18.02
N THR A 149 1.82 8.57 18.56
CA THR A 149 2.19 7.39 19.36
C THR A 149 1.54 7.38 20.75
N THR A 150 0.85 8.44 21.16
CA THR A 150 0.07 8.44 22.41
C THR A 150 -1.32 7.86 22.20
N LEU A 151 -1.89 8.06 21.00
CA LEU A 151 -3.24 7.62 20.66
C LEU A 151 -3.25 6.38 19.75
N ASN A 152 -2.08 5.92 19.30
CA ASN A 152 -1.91 4.89 18.28
C ASN A 152 -2.73 5.19 17.03
N THR A 153 -2.56 6.41 16.52
CA THR A 153 -3.20 6.85 15.29
C THR A 153 -2.21 7.39 14.28
N LEU A 154 -2.58 7.35 13.01
CA LEU A 154 -1.87 8.02 11.94
C LEU A 154 -2.84 8.80 11.06
N THR A 155 -2.57 10.09 10.88
CA THR A 155 -3.38 10.97 10.02
C THR A 155 -2.63 11.27 8.73
N THR A 156 -3.25 10.99 7.58
CA THR A 156 -2.68 11.27 6.25
C THR A 156 -2.71 12.77 5.94
N ALA A 157 -1.96 13.19 4.91
CA ALA A 157 -2.25 14.45 4.25
C ALA A 157 -3.64 14.41 3.57
N GLN A 158 -4.17 15.58 3.20
CA GLN A 158 -5.40 15.68 2.40
C GLN A 158 -5.19 15.02 1.04
N THR A 159 -6.11 14.14 0.64
CA THR A 159 -6.08 13.39 -0.61
C THR A 159 -7.46 13.37 -1.26
N GLY A 160 -7.49 13.29 -2.59
CA GLY A 160 -8.68 12.95 -3.38
C GLY A 160 -8.64 11.53 -3.95
N THR A 161 -7.61 10.75 -3.60
CA THR A 161 -7.40 9.37 -4.03
C THR A 161 -7.46 8.47 -2.81
N PHE A 162 -8.36 7.48 -2.85
CA PHE A 162 -8.67 6.61 -1.73
C PHE A 162 -8.47 5.13 -2.09
N ASP A 163 -8.85 4.75 -3.31
CA ASP A 163 -8.79 3.37 -3.78
C ASP A 163 -7.34 2.88 -3.92
N PHE A 164 -7.01 1.63 -3.60
CA PHE A 164 -7.86 0.53 -3.14
C PHE A 164 -7.60 0.14 -1.68
N VAL A 165 -6.33 0.16 -1.24
CA VAL A 165 -5.93 -0.33 0.08
C VAL A 165 -4.85 0.56 0.66
N TRP A 166 -4.97 0.89 1.93
CA TRP A 166 -3.98 1.62 2.70
C TRP A 166 -3.19 0.67 3.62
N ALA A 167 -1.91 0.98 3.77
CA ALA A 167 -1.01 0.36 4.73
C ALA A 167 -0.20 1.46 5.43
N LEU A 168 0.16 1.22 6.69
CA LEU A 168 1.15 2.07 7.37
C LEU A 168 2.51 1.40 7.29
N VAL A 169 3.53 2.18 7.00
CA VAL A 169 4.90 1.72 6.79
C VAL A 169 5.85 2.60 7.58
N GLN A 170 7.00 2.07 7.97
CA GLN A 170 8.10 2.89 8.44
C GLN A 170 8.60 3.77 7.28
N GLY A 171 8.57 5.10 7.46
CA GLY A 171 8.81 6.08 6.39
C GLY A 171 10.18 5.99 5.72
N SER A 172 11.18 5.44 6.41
CA SER A 172 12.53 5.21 5.86
C SER A 172 12.64 3.95 4.99
N THR A 173 11.60 3.10 4.98
CA THR A 173 11.55 1.82 4.26
C THR A 173 10.18 1.70 3.56
N PRO A 174 9.86 2.59 2.60
CA PRO A 174 8.57 2.59 1.94
C PRO A 174 8.40 1.35 1.05
N LEU A 175 7.16 0.93 0.80
CA LEU A 175 6.87 -0.10 -0.20
C LEU A 175 7.18 0.45 -1.59
N PRO A 176 7.89 -0.31 -2.44
CA PRO A 176 8.40 0.12 -3.71
C PRO A 176 7.25 0.32 -4.64
N VAL A 177 7.64 0.84 -5.77
CA VAL A 177 6.73 0.92 -6.86
C VAL A 177 7.16 -0.09 -7.93
N GLU A 178 6.29 -1.09 -8.11
CA GLU A 178 6.57 -2.45 -8.62
C GLU A 178 7.23 -2.51 -10.02
N LEU A 179 7.75 -3.68 -10.42
CA LEU A 179 8.08 -4.05 -11.81
C LEU A 179 7.05 -5.09 -12.29
N LEU A 180 6.21 -4.71 -13.25
CA LEU A 180 5.02 -5.45 -13.64
C LEU A 180 5.30 -6.58 -14.64
N PHE A 181 6.33 -6.44 -15.49
CA PHE A 181 6.59 -7.40 -16.57
C PHE A 181 8.05 -7.36 -17.03
N PHE A 182 8.62 -8.52 -17.39
CA PHE A 182 9.86 -8.64 -18.17
C PHE A 182 9.75 -9.86 -19.11
N GLY A 183 9.97 -9.66 -20.40
CA GLY A 183 9.98 -10.68 -21.44
C GLY A 183 11.09 -10.44 -22.45
N ALA A 184 11.55 -11.48 -23.12
CA ALA A 184 12.57 -11.40 -24.16
C ALA A 184 12.19 -12.30 -25.33
N GLU A 185 12.31 -11.78 -26.55
CA GLU A 185 12.03 -12.51 -27.78
C GLU A 185 13.17 -12.38 -28.79
N ALA A 186 13.42 -13.44 -29.55
CA ALA A 186 14.43 -13.44 -30.60
C ALA A 186 13.93 -12.64 -31.80
N ASN A 187 14.74 -11.69 -32.29
CA ASN A 187 14.45 -10.88 -33.47
C ASN A 187 15.65 -10.90 -34.43
N GLY A 188 15.75 -11.95 -35.23
CA GLY A 188 16.92 -12.20 -36.09
C GLY A 188 18.15 -12.53 -35.25
N ASP A 189 19.23 -11.75 -35.44
CA ASP A 189 20.48 -11.89 -34.69
C ASP A 189 20.49 -11.07 -33.38
N GLU A 190 19.40 -10.38 -33.04
CA GLU A 190 19.24 -9.56 -31.82
C GLU A 190 18.20 -10.16 -30.84
N VAL A 191 18.30 -9.81 -29.55
CA VAL A 191 17.27 -10.12 -28.55
C VAL A 191 16.49 -8.86 -28.17
N LEU A 192 15.19 -8.85 -28.45
CA LEU A 192 14.31 -7.76 -28.04
C LEU A 192 13.78 -8.02 -26.62
N CYS A 193 14.21 -7.19 -25.69
CA CYS A 193 13.71 -7.21 -24.31
C CYS A 193 12.57 -6.21 -24.14
N HIS A 194 11.49 -6.67 -23.52
CA HIS A 194 10.30 -5.90 -23.18
C HIS A 194 10.13 -5.93 -21.67
N TRP A 195 10.07 -4.77 -21.03
CA TRP A 195 9.71 -4.73 -19.61
C TRP A 195 8.79 -3.56 -19.32
N VAL A 196 8.03 -3.70 -18.24
CA VAL A 196 7.10 -2.70 -17.73
C VAL A 196 7.29 -2.59 -16.24
N THR A 197 7.59 -1.39 -15.74
CA THR A 197 7.54 -1.10 -14.31
C THR A 197 6.20 -0.47 -13.93
N ALA A 198 5.80 -0.68 -12.69
CA ALA A 198 4.83 0.14 -12.00
C ALA A 198 5.44 1.48 -11.51
N THR A 199 6.78 1.57 -11.32
CA THR A 199 7.65 2.61 -10.63
C THR A 199 9.07 2.67 -11.26
N GLU A 200 9.48 3.79 -11.88
CA GLU A 200 10.86 4.13 -12.30
C GLU A 200 11.29 5.56 -11.85
N PHE A 201 10.70 6.10 -10.77
CA PHE A 201 11.09 7.42 -10.25
C PHE A 201 12.35 7.31 -9.36
N ASP A 202 13.34 8.19 -9.56
CA ASP A 202 14.71 8.12 -9.01
C ASP A 202 15.48 6.81 -9.31
N ASN A 203 15.20 6.19 -10.46
CA ASN A 203 15.99 5.06 -10.96
C ASN A 203 17.14 5.55 -11.88
N ASP A 204 18.41 5.27 -11.53
CA ASP A 204 19.57 5.65 -12.36
C ASP A 204 19.66 4.78 -13.64
N PHE A 205 19.39 3.47 -13.56
CA PHE A 205 19.26 2.55 -14.69
C PHE A 205 18.82 1.13 -14.27
N PHE A 206 18.31 0.35 -15.23
CA PHE A 206 18.22 -1.11 -15.14
C PHE A 206 19.45 -1.80 -15.76
N SER A 207 19.99 -2.80 -15.09
CA SER A 207 21.01 -3.70 -15.64
C SER A 207 20.37 -4.98 -16.18
N VAL A 208 20.51 -5.21 -17.49
CA VAL A 208 20.09 -6.44 -18.15
C VAL A 208 21.32 -7.27 -18.47
N GLU A 209 21.31 -8.55 -18.08
CA GLU A 209 22.45 -9.46 -18.22
C GLU A 209 22.07 -10.67 -19.06
N ARG A 210 22.97 -11.08 -19.98
CA ARG A 210 22.82 -12.24 -20.86
C ARG A 210 23.90 -13.27 -20.54
N SER A 211 23.54 -14.56 -20.52
CA SER A 211 24.48 -15.68 -20.47
C SER A 211 24.11 -16.73 -21.51
N SER A 212 25.10 -17.29 -22.20
CA SER A 212 24.92 -18.41 -23.13
C SER A 212 24.94 -19.79 -22.43
N GLY A 213 25.02 -19.83 -21.09
CA GLY A 213 24.98 -21.05 -20.28
C GLY A 213 25.98 -21.05 -19.11
N ARG A 214 25.52 -21.60 -17.96
CA ARG A 214 26.15 -21.78 -16.62
C ARG A 214 27.46 -21.01 -16.31
N HIS A 215 27.31 -19.86 -15.61
CA HIS A 215 28.35 -19.07 -14.91
C HIS A 215 29.35 -18.36 -15.87
N GLN A 216 29.69 -17.06 -15.82
CA GLN A 216 29.67 -16.01 -14.80
C GLN A 216 29.86 -14.62 -15.51
N LEU A 217 29.55 -13.53 -14.79
CA LEU A 217 29.53 -12.08 -15.14
C LEU A 217 30.95 -11.48 -15.40
N PRO A 218 31.16 -10.17 -15.78
CA PRO A 218 30.22 -9.05 -16.04
C PRO A 218 30.51 -8.23 -17.33
N ARG A 219 29.57 -7.35 -17.75
CA ARG A 219 29.88 -6.06 -18.41
C ARG A 219 28.69 -5.10 -18.43
N ARG A 220 28.83 -3.94 -17.78
CA ARG A 220 27.82 -2.87 -17.70
C ARG A 220 27.87 -1.98 -18.95
N ARG A 221 26.71 -1.70 -19.58
CA ARG A 221 26.49 -0.48 -20.42
C ARG A 221 25.03 -0.26 -20.81
N ARG A 222 24.70 1.03 -21.00
CA ARG A 222 23.37 1.63 -21.20
C ARG A 222 22.82 1.40 -22.62
N SER A 223 21.62 0.85 -22.79
CA SER A 223 20.89 0.81 -24.07
C SER A 223 19.45 0.29 -23.92
N ARG A 224 18.50 0.85 -24.68
CA ARG A 224 17.12 0.33 -24.89
C ARG A 224 17.04 -0.81 -25.92
N ARG A 225 18.18 -1.33 -26.36
CA ARG A 225 18.34 -2.56 -27.14
C ARG A 225 19.30 -3.48 -26.40
N CYS A 226 18.90 -4.72 -26.21
CA CYS A 226 19.83 -5.80 -25.89
C CYS A 226 20.32 -6.38 -27.22
N TRP A 227 21.62 -6.61 -27.34
CA TRP A 227 22.21 -7.26 -28.51
C TRP A 227 22.11 -8.77 -28.35
#